data_AF-A0A950DKY3-F1
#
_entry.id   AF-A0A950DKY3-F1
#
_cell.length_a   1.000
_cell.length_b   1.000
_cell.length_c   1.000
_cell.angle_alpha   90.00
_cell.angle_beta   90.00
_cell.angle_gamma   90.00
#
_symmetry.space_group_name_H-M   'P 1'
#
loop_
_entity.id
_entity.type
_entity.pdbx_description
1 polymer ?
#
loop_
_entity_poly.entity_id
_entity_poly.type
_entity_poly.pdbx_seq_one_letter_code
_entity_poly.pdbx_strand_id
1 'polypeptide(L)'
;MIKLMGMLRRKPGMSPQEFHSYWRNVHAPLVMEVQGFARHVRKYVQSHAVDAQLVPGDDGEPAFDGIAELWFDSLDDLHRAISDPCYLSEIHPDELKFLDFPNCVIVLVEEVSIR
;
A
#
# COMPACT_ATOMS: atom_id res chain seq x y z
N MET A 1 1.80 -13.90 12.15
CA MET A 1 2.25 -13.19 10.95
C MET A 1 2.21 -11.71 11.25
N ILE A 2 3.18 -10.96 10.75
CA ILE A 2 3.19 -9.50 10.81
C ILE A 2 2.47 -8.97 9.59
N LYS A 3 1.72 -7.89 9.75
CA LYS A 3 1.05 -7.18 8.66
C LYS A 3 1.55 -5.74 8.59
N LEU A 4 1.99 -5.31 7.42
CA LEU A 4 2.17 -3.90 7.10
C LEU A 4 0.82 -3.37 6.63
N MET A 5 0.31 -2.34 7.29
CA MET A 5 -0.85 -1.57 6.87
C MET A 5 -0.39 -0.18 6.45
N GLY A 6 -0.55 0.14 5.16
CA GLY A 6 -0.23 1.45 4.62
C GLY A 6 -1.50 2.21 4.29
N MET A 7 -1.78 3.29 5.01
CA MET A 7 -2.83 4.25 4.65
C MET A 7 -2.23 5.22 3.64
N LEU A 8 -2.71 5.15 2.40
CA LEU A 8 -2.07 5.76 1.25
C LEU A 8 -2.70 7.10 0.89
N ARG A 9 -1.88 8.07 0.49
CA ARG A 9 -2.32 9.31 -0.16
C ARG A 9 -1.86 9.35 -1.58
N ARG A 10 -2.78 9.70 -2.49
CA ARG A 10 -2.46 9.94 -3.89
C ARG A 10 -1.58 11.18 -4.03
N LYS A 11 -0.70 11.17 -5.02
CA LYS A 11 0.15 12.30 -5.37
C LYS A 11 -0.69 13.55 -5.69
N PRO A 12 -0.27 14.77 -5.30
CA PRO A 12 -0.98 15.98 -5.65
C PRO A 12 -1.18 16.12 -7.17
N GLY A 13 -2.41 16.44 -7.58
CA GLY A 13 -2.80 16.58 -8.98
C GLY A 13 -3.22 15.27 -9.66
N MET A 14 -3.11 14.12 -9.00
CA MET A 14 -3.65 12.85 -9.50
C MET A 14 -5.12 12.70 -9.09
N SER A 15 -5.99 12.30 -10.01
CA SER A 15 -7.39 11.99 -9.68
C SER A 15 -7.50 10.67 -8.90
N PRO A 16 -8.56 10.45 -8.10
CA PRO A 16 -8.77 9.18 -7.42
C PRO A 16 -8.84 7.99 -8.39
N GLN A 17 -9.50 8.17 -9.54
CA GLN A 17 -9.64 7.10 -10.54
C GLN A 17 -8.30 6.72 -11.16
N GLU A 18 -7.46 7.71 -11.49
CA GLU A 18 -6.09 7.46 -11.97
C GLU A 18 -5.26 6.74 -10.91
N PHE A 19 -5.33 7.20 -9.65
CA PHE A 19 -4.61 6.58 -8.54
C PHE A 19 -5.01 5.11 -8.37
N HIS A 20 -6.30 4.80 -8.31
CA HIS A 20 -6.79 3.43 -8.19
C HIS A 20 -6.40 2.56 -9.38
N SER A 21 -6.50 3.10 -10.60
CA SER A 21 -6.10 2.36 -11.82
C SER A 21 -4.60 2.07 -11.83
N TYR A 22 -3.77 3.07 -11.53
CA TYR A 22 -2.31 2.90 -11.48
C TYR A 22 -1.91 1.88 -10.41
N TRP A 23 -2.46 2.04 -9.20
CA TRP A 23 -2.13 1.19 -8.06
C TRP A 23 -2.46 -0.29 -8.32
N ARG A 24 -3.62 -0.56 -8.94
CA ARG A 24 -4.06 -1.92 -9.26
C ARG A 24 -3.38 -2.51 -10.49
N ASN A 25 -3.30 -1.73 -11.58
CA ASN A 25 -2.97 -2.27 -12.90
C ASN A 25 -1.50 -2.08 -13.30
N VAL A 26 -0.76 -1.23 -12.60
CA VAL A 26 0.67 -0.96 -12.87
C VAL A 26 1.52 -1.37 -11.68
N HIS A 27 1.22 -0.81 -10.51
CA HIS A 27 2.05 -1.04 -9.33
C HIS A 27 1.91 -2.46 -8.78
N ALA A 28 0.69 -3.01 -8.68
CA ALA A 28 0.49 -4.36 -8.16
C ALA A 28 1.24 -5.45 -8.97
N PRO A 29 1.15 -5.47 -10.32
CA PRO A 29 1.94 -6.41 -11.13
C PRO A 29 3.45 -6.26 -10.91
N LEU A 30 3.97 -5.03 -10.90
CA LEU A 30 5.40 -4.77 -10.64
C LEU A 30 5.84 -5.38 -9.30
N VAL A 31 5.07 -5.13 -8.23
CA VAL A 31 5.35 -5.68 -6.90
C VAL A 31 5.39 -7.21 -6.91
N MET A 32 4.54 -7.86 -7.70
CA MET A 32 4.51 -9.33 -7.81
C MET A 32 5.63 -9.90 -8.68
N GLU A 33 6.16 -9.13 -9.62
CA GLU A 33 7.26 -9.54 -10.51
C GLU A 33 8.63 -9.44 -9.82
N VAL A 34 8.85 -8.44 -8.98
CA VAL A 34 10.12 -8.20 -8.28
C VAL A 34 10.33 -9.24 -7.18
N GLN A 35 10.98 -10.35 -7.54
CA GLN A 35 11.13 -11.53 -6.66
C GLN A 35 11.90 -11.25 -5.36
N GLY A 36 12.79 -10.27 -5.35
CA GLY A 36 13.50 -9.83 -4.14
C GLY A 36 12.55 -9.41 -3.01
N PHE A 37 11.43 -8.78 -3.39
CA PHE A 37 10.36 -8.37 -2.49
C PHE A 37 9.26 -9.45 -2.38
N ALA A 38 8.71 -9.88 -3.52
CA ALA A 38 7.51 -10.71 -3.60
C ALA A 38 7.63 -12.03 -2.83
N ARG A 39 8.81 -12.65 -2.79
CA ARG A 39 9.04 -13.94 -2.09
C ARG A 39 8.78 -13.87 -0.58
N HIS A 40 8.87 -12.67 0.02
CA HIS A 40 8.63 -12.45 1.44
C HIS A 40 7.16 -12.10 1.74
N VAL A 41 6.38 -11.71 0.74
CA VAL A 41 4.98 -11.35 0.86
C VAL A 41 4.10 -12.60 0.80
N ARG A 42 3.27 -12.82 1.82
CA ARG A 42 2.34 -13.95 1.90
C ARG A 42 0.96 -13.62 1.35
N LYS A 43 0.58 -12.35 1.44
CA LYS A 43 -0.70 -11.83 0.95
C LYS A 43 -0.54 -10.34 0.68
N TYR A 44 -1.18 -9.85 -0.37
CA TYR A 44 -1.28 -8.43 -0.68
C TYR A 44 -2.74 -8.10 -0.99
N VAL A 45 -3.30 -7.13 -0.26
CA VAL A 45 -4.66 -6.61 -0.46
C VAL A 45 -4.59 -5.10 -0.69
N GLN A 46 -5.38 -4.63 -1.64
CA GLN A 46 -5.63 -3.21 -1.90
C GLN A 46 -7.09 -2.90 -1.55
N SER A 47 -7.30 -2.08 -0.53
CA SER A 47 -8.61 -1.56 -0.15
C SER A 47 -8.72 -0.13 -0.66
N HIS A 48 -9.36 0.05 -1.81
CA HIS A 48 -9.54 1.36 -2.44
C HIS A 48 -10.60 2.17 -1.68
N ALA A 49 -10.31 3.43 -1.37
CA ALA A 49 -11.31 4.30 -0.78
C ALA A 49 -12.52 4.45 -1.72
N VAL A 50 -13.71 4.49 -1.15
CA VAL A 50 -14.96 4.71 -1.87
C VAL A 50 -15.51 6.09 -1.51
N ASP A 51 -16.33 6.67 -2.38
CA ASP A 51 -17.08 7.88 -2.03
C ASP A 51 -18.00 7.56 -0.85
N ALA A 52 -17.72 8.21 0.28
CA ALA A 52 -18.30 7.92 1.56
C ALA A 52 -19.10 9.12 2.12
N GLN A 53 -19.83 9.84 1.26
CA GLN A 53 -20.85 10.85 1.65
C GLN A 53 -21.89 10.36 2.69
N LEU A 54 -21.85 9.09 3.08
CA LEU A 54 -22.67 8.47 4.13
C LEU A 54 -22.01 8.51 5.53
N VAL A 55 -20.74 8.92 5.65
CA VAL A 55 -20.01 9.01 6.92
C VAL A 55 -20.17 10.42 7.51
N PRO A 56 -20.73 10.58 8.72
CA PRO A 56 -20.89 11.90 9.33
C PRO A 56 -19.53 12.61 9.53
N GLY A 57 -19.40 13.80 8.94
CA GLY A 57 -18.17 14.59 9.01
C GLY A 57 -17.19 14.34 7.85
N ASP A 58 -17.53 13.47 6.91
CA ASP A 58 -16.82 13.33 5.65
C ASP A 58 -17.31 14.41 4.68
N ASP A 59 -16.41 15.29 4.24
CA ASP A 59 -16.69 16.38 3.30
C ASP A 59 -16.62 15.91 1.83
N GLY A 60 -16.51 14.60 1.62
CA GLY A 60 -16.44 13.95 0.31
C GLY A 60 -15.01 13.69 -0.16
N GLU A 61 -13.99 14.10 0.60
CA GLU A 61 -12.60 13.72 0.36
C GLU A 61 -12.09 12.84 1.51
N PRO A 62 -11.83 11.55 1.26
CA PRO A 62 -11.39 10.65 2.31
C PRO A 62 -10.01 11.06 2.81
N ALA A 63 -9.77 10.86 4.11
CA ALA A 63 -8.48 11.13 4.74
C ALA A 63 -7.33 10.35 4.09
N PHE A 64 -7.62 9.20 3.45
CA PHE A 64 -6.70 8.38 2.67
C PHE A 64 -7.39 7.82 1.43
N ASP A 65 -6.64 7.65 0.34
CA ASP A 65 -7.15 7.17 -0.95
C ASP A 65 -7.25 5.63 -1.03
N GLY A 66 -6.67 4.94 -0.07
CA GLY A 66 -6.78 3.50 0.10
C GLY A 66 -5.87 2.95 1.19
N ILE A 67 -5.98 1.65 1.44
CA ILE A 67 -5.17 0.91 2.41
C ILE A 67 -4.49 -0.26 1.71
N ALA A 68 -3.16 -0.27 1.70
CA ALA A 68 -2.36 -1.44 1.35
C ALA A 68 -2.20 -2.34 2.57
N GLU A 69 -2.43 -3.64 2.41
CA GLU A 69 -2.17 -4.63 3.45
C GLU A 69 -1.26 -5.71 2.91
N LEU A 70 -0.11 -5.91 3.56
CA LEU A 70 0.86 -6.94 3.18
C LEU A 70 1.21 -7.79 4.39
N TRP A 71 1.12 -9.11 4.25
CA TRP A 71 1.43 -10.06 5.31
C TRP A 71 2.80 -10.68 5.10
N PHE A 72 3.55 -10.82 6.20
CA PHE A 72 4.88 -11.39 6.28
C PHE A 72 4.95 -12.42 7.42
N ASP A 73 5.83 -13.42 7.30
CA ASP A 73 5.99 -14.42 8.35
C ASP A 73 6.60 -13.81 9.64
N SER A 74 7.51 -12.84 9.48
CA SER A 74 8.22 -12.17 10.57
C SER A 74 8.58 -10.71 10.26
N LEU A 75 9.00 -9.95 11.29
CA LEU A 75 9.56 -8.60 11.09
C LEU A 75 10.85 -8.63 10.27
N ASP A 76 11.66 -9.67 10.43
CA ASP A 76 12.89 -9.86 9.66
C ASP A 76 12.61 -10.04 8.16
N ASP A 77 11.54 -10.77 7.81
CA ASP A 77 11.16 -10.96 6.41
C ASP A 77 10.64 -9.67 5.78
N LEU A 78 9.89 -8.86 6.54
CA LEU A 78 9.53 -7.51 6.11
C LEU A 78 10.79 -6.66 5.89
N HIS A 79 11.72 -6.64 6.84
CA HIS A 79 12.95 -5.86 6.73
C HIS A 79 13.78 -6.27 5.51
N ARG A 80 13.91 -7.58 5.25
CA ARG A 80 14.57 -8.11 4.05
C ARG A 80 13.86 -7.67 2.77
N ALA A 81 12.53 -7.70 2.75
CA ALA A 81 11.75 -7.28 1.60
C ALA A 81 12.00 -5.81 1.23
N ILE A 82 11.87 -4.89 2.21
CA ILE A 82 11.99 -3.44 1.94
C ILE A 82 13.44 -2.96 1.81
N SER A 83 14.41 -3.76 2.26
CA SER A 83 15.84 -3.44 2.12
C SER A 83 16.48 -4.14 0.91
N ASP A 84 15.73 -4.97 0.18
CA ASP A 84 16.23 -5.66 -1.00
C ASP A 84 16.61 -4.62 -2.09
N PRO A 85 17.77 -4.75 -2.74
CA PRO A 85 18.18 -3.82 -3.79
C PRO A 85 17.13 -3.66 -4.89
N CYS A 86 16.41 -4.72 -5.25
CA CYS A 86 15.39 -4.68 -6.30
C CYS A 86 14.17 -3.85 -5.85
N TYR A 87 13.79 -3.93 -4.56
CA TYR A 87 12.76 -3.04 -4.02
C TYR A 87 13.18 -1.57 -4.14
N LEU A 88 14.41 -1.26 -3.73
CA LEU A 88 14.93 0.11 -3.75
C LEU A 88 15.10 0.67 -5.17
N SER A 89 15.42 -0.17 -6.16
CA SER A 89 15.63 0.27 -7.54
C SER A 89 14.38 0.25 -8.43
N GLU A 90 13.37 -0.57 -8.10
CA GLU A 90 12.22 -0.79 -8.97
C GLU A 90 10.89 -0.37 -8.32
N ILE A 91 10.60 -0.85 -7.11
CA ILE A 91 9.32 -0.61 -6.43
C ILE A 91 9.29 0.78 -5.81
N HIS A 92 10.30 1.15 -5.03
CA HIS A 92 10.30 2.44 -4.33
C HIS A 92 10.24 3.65 -5.30
N PRO A 93 10.98 3.68 -6.42
CA PRO A 93 10.82 4.75 -7.41
C PRO A 93 9.45 4.76 -8.08
N ASP A 94 8.79 3.61 -8.20
CA ASP A 94 7.43 3.50 -8.70
C ASP A 94 6.39 4.07 -7.73
N GLU A 95 6.53 3.78 -6.43
CA GLU A 95 5.72 4.37 -5.36
C GLU A 95 5.68 5.90 -5.45
N LEU A 96 6.82 6.56 -5.69
CA LEU A 96 6.93 8.03 -5.81
C LEU A 96 6.20 8.63 -7.03
N LYS A 97 5.77 7.79 -8.00
CA LYS A 97 5.01 8.27 -9.16
C LYS A 97 3.55 8.54 -8.81
N PHE A 98 2.97 7.79 -7.87
CA PHE A 98 1.54 7.85 -7.58
C PHE A 98 1.21 8.12 -6.10
N LEU A 99 2.16 7.96 -5.18
CA LEU A 99 1.99 8.26 -3.76
C LEU A 99 2.55 9.62 -3.38
N ASP A 100 1.83 10.28 -2.48
CA ASP A 100 2.36 11.34 -1.63
C ASP A 100 2.96 10.70 -0.37
N PHE A 101 4.15 10.12 -0.54
CA PHE A 101 4.78 9.28 0.47
C PHE A 101 4.90 9.93 1.87
N PRO A 102 5.27 11.22 2.01
CA PRO A 102 5.31 11.89 3.32
C PRO A 102 3.97 11.97 4.06
N ASN A 103 2.86 11.91 3.33
CA ASN A 103 1.49 11.94 3.89
C ASN A 103 0.84 10.55 3.95
N CYS A 104 1.57 9.51 3.55
CA CYS A 104 1.17 8.13 3.82
C CYS A 104 1.53 7.77 5.27
N VAL A 105 0.74 6.88 5.87
CA VAL A 105 1.03 6.37 7.21
C VAL A 105 1.20 4.85 7.13
N ILE A 106 2.31 4.36 7.66
CA ILE A 106 2.59 2.93 7.75
C ILE A 106 2.50 2.50 9.21
N VAL A 107 1.75 1.42 9.46
CA VAL A 107 1.65 0.78 10.77
C VAL A 107 1.98 -0.71 10.61
N LEU A 108 2.85 -1.23 11.48
CA LEU A 108 3.12 -2.65 11.58
C LEU A 108 2.22 -3.23 12.67
N VAL A 109 1.44 -4.25 12.34
CA VAL A 109 0.43 -4.82 13.21
C VAL A 109 0.51 -6.33 13.25
N GLU A 110 0.00 -6.92 14.31
CA GLU A 110 -0.43 -8.31 14.34
C GLU A 110 -1.95 -8.34 14.18
N GLU A 111 -2.45 -9.17 13.26
CA GLU A 111 -3.88 -9.32 13.05
C GLU A 111 -4.48 -10.22 14.13
N VAL A 112 -5.50 -9.70 14.84
CA VAL A 112 -6.25 -10.44 15.86
C VAL A 112 -7.72 -10.49 15.43
N SER A 113 -8.18 -11.67 15.02
CA SER A 113 -9.57 -11.90 14.62
C SER A 113 -10.42 -12.34 15.81
N ILE A 114 -11.52 -11.63 16.06
CA ILE A 114 -12.40 -11.87 17.22
C ILE A 114 -13.66 -12.68 16.85
N ARG A 115 -13.96 -12.81 15.55
CA ARG A 115 -15.06 -13.61 15.00
C ARG A 115 -14.86 -13.88 13.52
#